data_AF-A0A925NJ22-F1
#
_entry.id   AF-A0A925NJ22-F1
#
_cell.length_a   1.000
_cell.length_b   1.000
_cell.length_c   1.000
_cell.angle_alpha   90.00
_cell.angle_beta   90.00
_cell.angle_gamma   90.00
#
_symmetry.space_group_name_H-M   'P 1'
#
loop_
_entity.id
_entity.type
_entity.pdbx_description
1 polymer ?
#
loop_
_entity_poly.entity_id
_entity_poly.type
_entity_poly.pdbx_seq_one_letter_code
_entity_poly.pdbx_strand_id
1 'polypeptide(L)'
;MSTSETTKPADTPIVASDLLKKSVTPIPSRRAAFLSSYAVLAFLLFIVFDFGFRTLDHAIKLTNPLESPNRSLIWWTINGYAREPKAPEVVLLGSSLMMTAHHAGDATKTKEVQNEVKHFRSACVQDFLSTDLGKQISCFSFAIAGQMASDAYVITRTMLNGEKRPRAIVYGIAPRDLIDNTLPSAASTET
;
A
#
# COMPACT_ATOMS: atom_id res chain seq x y z
N MET A 1 -88.57 -61.89 28.44
CA MET A 1 -87.64 -62.40 27.42
C MET A 1 -86.75 -61.23 27.03
N SER A 2 -85.44 -61.15 27.21
CA SER A 2 -84.41 -62.04 27.74
C SER A 2 -83.24 -61.13 28.16
N THR A 3 -82.48 -61.58 29.15
CA THR A 3 -81.27 -61.02 29.77
C THR A 3 -80.12 -60.69 28.81
N SER A 4 -79.26 -59.71 29.15
CA SER A 4 -77.84 -60.00 29.43
C SER A 4 -77.08 -58.78 30.01
N GLU A 5 -76.39 -59.05 31.11
CA GLU A 5 -75.26 -58.29 31.65
C GLU A 5 -74.10 -58.26 30.65
N THR A 6 -73.32 -57.18 30.62
CA THR A 6 -71.91 -57.24 30.19
C THR A 6 -71.07 -56.14 30.85
N THR A 7 -70.46 -56.54 31.96
CA THR A 7 -69.08 -56.31 32.41
C THR A 7 -68.30 -55.08 31.89
N LYS A 8 -67.97 -54.22 32.84
CA LYS A 8 -67.03 -53.09 32.77
C LYS A 8 -65.57 -53.60 32.67
N PRO A 9 -64.76 -53.20 31.68
CA PRO A 9 -63.32 -53.48 31.69
C PRO A 9 -62.57 -52.48 32.58
N ALA A 10 -61.55 -53.00 33.26
CA ALA A 10 -60.71 -52.33 34.24
C ALA A 10 -59.77 -51.30 33.61
N ASP A 11 -59.57 -50.19 34.33
CA ASP A 11 -58.59 -49.16 34.04
C ASP A 11 -57.16 -49.70 34.15
N THR A 12 -56.48 -49.84 33.02
CA THR A 12 -55.04 -50.08 32.98
C THR A 12 -54.31 -48.76 33.28
N PRO A 13 -53.43 -48.68 34.30
CA PRO A 13 -52.64 -47.49 34.52
C PRO A 13 -51.64 -47.34 33.37
N ILE A 14 -51.85 -46.31 32.55
CA ILE A 14 -50.87 -45.86 31.56
C ILE A 14 -49.61 -45.46 32.34
N VAL A 15 -48.53 -46.19 32.07
CA VAL A 15 -47.19 -45.99 32.63
C VAL A 15 -46.71 -44.57 32.27
N ALA A 16 -46.94 -43.63 33.20
CA ALA A 16 -46.56 -42.22 33.07
C ALA A 16 -45.06 -41.96 33.30
N SER A 17 -44.22 -43.00 33.40
CA SER A 17 -42.79 -42.85 33.70
C SER A 17 -41.90 -42.64 32.47
N ASP A 18 -42.40 -42.86 31.25
CA ASP A 18 -41.58 -42.74 30.03
C ASP A 18 -41.69 -41.40 29.28
N LEU A 19 -42.63 -40.51 29.67
CA LEU A 19 -42.80 -39.19 29.02
C LEU A 19 -42.00 -38.04 29.67
N LEU A 20 -41.23 -38.32 30.73
CA LEU A 20 -40.47 -37.31 31.49
C LEU A 20 -38.95 -37.36 31.27
N LYS A 21 -38.44 -38.13 30.30
CA LYS A 21 -37.06 -37.97 29.79
C LYS A 21 -37.02 -36.95 28.66
N LYS A 22 -37.56 -35.75 28.89
CA LYS A 22 -37.26 -34.61 28.02
C LYS A 22 -35.84 -34.18 28.36
N SER A 23 -34.87 -34.56 27.52
CA SER A 23 -33.47 -34.19 27.71
C SER A 23 -33.36 -32.67 27.79
N VAL A 24 -33.02 -32.16 28.98
CA VAL A 24 -32.73 -30.75 29.18
C VAL A 24 -31.44 -30.47 28.42
N THR A 25 -31.54 -29.82 27.28
CA THR A 25 -30.35 -29.36 26.56
C THR A 25 -29.67 -28.29 27.42
N PRO A 26 -28.37 -28.44 27.73
CA PRO A 26 -27.67 -27.49 28.56
C PRO A 26 -27.63 -26.13 27.86
N ILE A 27 -28.09 -25.08 28.55
CA ILE A 27 -28.02 -23.71 28.05
C ILE A 27 -26.53 -23.34 27.96
N PRO A 28 -26.02 -22.98 26.77
CA PRO A 28 -24.62 -22.62 26.62
C PRO A 28 -24.30 -21.40 27.49
N SER A 29 -23.13 -21.43 28.14
CA SER A 29 -22.68 -20.29 28.95
C SER A 29 -22.62 -19.02 28.08
N ARG A 30 -22.88 -17.85 28.69
CA ARG A 30 -22.86 -16.56 27.99
C ARG A 30 -21.56 -16.29 27.23
N ARG A 31 -20.44 -16.87 27.70
CA ARG A 31 -19.13 -16.85 27.03
C ARG A 31 -19.08 -17.77 25.80
N ALA A 32 -19.63 -18.97 25.90
CA ALA A 32 -19.72 -19.90 24.78
C ALA A 32 -20.62 -19.35 23.67
N ALA A 33 -21.78 -18.78 24.03
CA ALA A 33 -22.70 -18.15 23.07
C ALA A 33 -22.08 -16.92 22.37
N PHE A 34 -21.24 -16.16 23.09
CA PHE A 34 -20.51 -15.03 22.52
C PHE A 34 -19.40 -15.48 21.57
N LEU A 35 -18.60 -16.48 21.95
CA LEU A 35 -17.52 -17.03 21.11
C LEU A 35 -18.07 -17.79 19.89
N SER A 36 -19.27 -18.37 20.00
CA SER A 36 -19.97 -19.00 18.87
C SER A 36 -20.76 -17.99 18.02
N SER A 37 -20.68 -16.70 18.32
CA SER A 37 -21.31 -15.67 17.49
C SER A 37 -20.62 -15.61 16.14
N TYR A 38 -21.40 -15.61 15.05
CA TYR A 38 -20.90 -15.43 13.70
C TYR A 38 -20.04 -14.16 13.55
N ALA A 39 -20.32 -13.10 14.32
CA ALA A 39 -19.52 -11.89 14.31
C ALA A 39 -18.10 -12.10 14.84
N VAL A 40 -17.96 -12.85 15.94
CA VAL A 40 -16.65 -13.15 16.54
C VAL A 40 -15.86 -14.10 15.64
N LEU A 41 -16.52 -15.12 15.08
CA LEU A 41 -15.89 -16.03 14.14
C LEU A 41 -15.43 -15.33 12.86
N ALA A 42 -16.25 -14.44 12.29
CA ALA A 42 -15.89 -13.66 11.11
C ALA A 42 -14.70 -12.73 11.38
N PHE A 43 -14.66 -12.08 12.54
CA PHE A 43 -13.53 -11.25 12.94
C PHE A 43 -12.23 -12.05 13.12
N LEU A 44 -12.31 -13.22 13.77
CA LEU A 44 -11.15 -14.12 13.91
C LEU A 44 -10.66 -14.62 12.55
N LEU A 45 -11.57 -15.03 11.66
CA LEU A 45 -11.22 -15.42 10.28
C LEU A 45 -10.57 -14.26 9.52
N PHE A 46 -11.09 -13.04 9.66
CA PHE A 46 -10.48 -11.85 9.05
C PHE A 46 -9.03 -11.66 9.53
N ILE A 47 -8.77 -11.78 10.83
CA ILE A 47 -7.40 -11.69 11.38
C ILE A 47 -6.51 -12.80 10.81
N VAL A 48 -6.99 -14.05 10.79
CA VAL A 48 -6.24 -15.19 10.28
C VAL A 48 -5.90 -15.01 8.80
N PHE A 49 -6.86 -14.55 8.00
CA PHE A 49 -6.62 -14.27 6.59
C PHE A 49 -5.67 -13.09 6.39
N ASP A 50 -5.83 -11.96 7.08
CA ASP A 50 -4.93 -10.81 6.97
C ASP A 50 -3.47 -11.20 7.32
N PHE A 51 -3.26 -11.89 8.44
CA PHE A 51 -1.92 -12.38 8.81
C PHE A 51 -1.41 -13.46 7.86
N GLY A 52 -2.27 -14.38 7.43
CA GLY A 52 -1.91 -15.42 6.47
C GLY A 52 -1.45 -14.83 5.13
N PHE A 53 -2.18 -13.84 4.61
CA PHE A 53 -1.79 -13.14 3.38
C PHE A 53 -0.52 -12.32 3.55
N ARG A 54 -0.33 -11.62 4.67
CA ARG A 54 0.91 -10.85 4.92
C ARG A 54 2.13 -11.74 5.05
N THR A 55 2.01 -12.86 5.75
CA THR A 55 3.13 -13.81 5.91
C THR A 55 3.46 -14.51 4.59
N LEU A 56 2.43 -14.88 3.81
CA LEU A 56 2.61 -15.42 2.47
C LEU A 56 3.26 -14.39 1.54
N ASP A 57 2.76 -13.15 1.52
CA ASP A 57 3.32 -12.05 0.74
C ASP A 57 4.79 -11.79 1.08
N HIS A 58 5.15 -11.78 2.37
CA HIS A 58 6.54 -11.62 2.77
C HIS A 58 7.43 -12.81 2.34
N ALA A 59 6.88 -14.02 2.31
CA ALA A 59 7.63 -15.23 1.94
C ALA A 59 7.84 -15.37 0.43
N ILE A 60 6.81 -15.11 -0.38
CA ILE A 60 6.83 -15.35 -1.84
C ILE A 60 6.74 -14.06 -2.68
N LYS A 61 6.69 -12.88 -2.05
CA LYS A 61 6.56 -11.57 -2.69
C LYS A 61 5.39 -11.55 -3.68
N LEU A 62 4.22 -11.97 -3.20
CA LEU A 62 3.01 -12.10 -4.02
C LEU A 62 2.60 -10.75 -4.63
N THR A 63 2.79 -9.68 -3.86
CA THR A 63 2.54 -8.30 -4.27
C THR A 63 3.85 -7.60 -4.60
N ASN A 64 3.81 -6.81 -5.67
CA ASN A 64 4.86 -5.85 -5.96
C ASN A 64 4.42 -4.49 -5.40
N PRO A 65 5.14 -3.91 -4.42
CA PRO A 65 4.82 -2.58 -3.88
C PRO A 65 4.82 -1.48 -4.95
N LEU A 66 5.48 -1.72 -6.08
CA LEU A 66 5.52 -0.82 -7.24
C LEU A 66 4.38 -1.08 -8.24
N GLU A 67 3.45 -1.98 -7.96
CA GLU A 67 2.30 -2.27 -8.83
C GLU A 67 1.02 -1.70 -8.22
N SER A 68 0.87 -0.38 -8.33
CA SER A 68 -0.34 0.34 -7.93
C SER A 68 -1.26 0.53 -9.14
N PRO A 69 -2.59 0.31 -9.00
CA PRO A 69 -3.55 0.64 -10.04
C PRO A 69 -3.61 2.15 -10.34
N ASN A 70 -3.31 2.99 -9.34
CA ASN A 70 -3.17 4.43 -9.52
C ASN A 70 -1.69 4.79 -9.75
N ARG A 71 -1.39 5.32 -10.94
CA ARG A 71 -0.02 5.66 -11.38
C ARG A 71 0.19 7.17 -11.39
N SER A 72 0.53 7.72 -10.22
CA SER A 72 0.93 9.12 -10.06
C SER A 72 2.31 9.40 -10.69
N LEU A 73 2.71 10.67 -10.77
CA LEU A 73 4.03 11.05 -11.30
C LEU A 73 5.17 10.31 -10.58
N ILE A 74 5.13 10.27 -9.25
CA ILE A 74 6.13 9.55 -8.44
C ILE A 74 6.17 8.04 -8.76
N TRP A 75 5.02 7.43 -9.09
CA TRP A 75 4.98 6.02 -9.48
C TRP A 75 5.82 5.78 -10.74
N TRP A 76 5.65 6.64 -11.76
CA TRP A 76 6.39 6.53 -13.01
C TRP A 76 7.89 6.75 -12.80
N THR A 77 8.26 7.74 -11.98
CA THR A 77 9.66 8.02 -11.62
C THR A 77 10.32 6.85 -10.88
N ILE A 78 9.67 6.31 -9.85
CA ILE A 78 10.18 5.17 -9.08
C ILE A 78 10.32 3.93 -9.97
N ASN A 79 9.30 3.63 -10.78
CA ASN A 79 9.32 2.47 -11.68
C ASN A 79 10.34 2.65 -12.81
N GLY A 80 10.55 3.89 -13.29
CA GLY A 80 11.64 4.23 -14.23
C GLY A 80 13.01 3.93 -13.62
N TYR A 81 13.25 4.39 -12.39
CA TYR A 81 14.50 4.15 -11.67
C TYR A 81 14.74 2.67 -11.36
N ALA A 82 13.69 1.95 -10.95
CA ALA A 82 13.77 0.51 -10.67
C ALA A 82 14.30 -0.26 -11.89
N ARG A 83 13.90 0.15 -13.10
CA ARG A 83 14.30 -0.43 -14.38
C ARG A 83 15.67 0.02 -14.89
N GLU A 84 16.31 1.00 -14.27
CA GLU A 84 17.66 1.42 -14.67
C GLU A 84 18.65 0.25 -14.47
N PRO A 85 19.41 -0.16 -15.50
CA PRO A 85 20.29 -1.32 -15.41
C PRO A 85 21.45 -1.12 -14.45
N LYS A 86 21.81 0.14 -14.15
CA LYS A 86 22.87 0.53 -13.22
C LYS A 86 22.43 1.74 -12.42
N ALA A 87 23.00 1.92 -11.23
CA ALA A 87 22.84 3.18 -10.51
C ALA A 87 23.37 4.35 -11.34
N PRO A 88 22.63 5.46 -11.46
CA PRO A 88 23.16 6.69 -12.03
C PRO A 88 24.28 7.24 -11.14
N GLU A 89 25.22 7.98 -11.72
CA GLU A 89 26.27 8.64 -10.93
C GLU A 89 25.72 9.80 -10.11
N VAL A 90 24.77 10.56 -10.68
CA VAL A 90 24.15 11.71 -10.03
C VAL A 90 22.63 11.54 -10.00
N VAL A 91 22.05 11.77 -8.83
CA VAL A 91 20.59 11.85 -8.67
C VAL A 91 20.18 13.27 -8.34
N LEU A 92 19.16 13.79 -9.03
CA LEU A 92 18.51 15.06 -8.72
C LEU A 92 17.26 14.79 -7.88
N LEU A 93 17.11 15.49 -6.76
CA LEU A 93 15.91 15.50 -5.93
C LEU A 93 15.40 16.94 -5.85
N GLY A 94 14.08 17.13 -5.80
CA GLY A 94 13.51 18.45 -5.54
C GLY A 94 12.07 18.59 -6.02
N SER A 95 11.46 19.71 -5.66
CA SER A 95 10.08 20.00 -6.03
C SER A 95 9.92 20.39 -7.51
N SER A 96 8.77 20.97 -7.85
CA SER A 96 8.50 21.56 -9.16
C SER A 96 9.60 22.52 -9.62
N LEU A 97 10.28 23.25 -8.72
CA LEU A 97 11.38 24.15 -9.10
C LEU A 97 12.55 23.41 -9.76
N MET A 98 12.94 22.26 -9.19
CA MET A 98 14.00 21.43 -9.75
C MET A 98 13.50 20.71 -11.02
N MET A 99 12.26 20.21 -10.99
CA MET A 99 11.62 19.54 -12.12
C MET A 99 11.56 20.48 -13.34
N THR A 100 11.04 21.70 -13.19
CA THR A 100 10.95 22.70 -14.27
C THR A 100 12.32 23.11 -14.78
N ALA A 101 13.31 23.34 -13.91
CA ALA A 101 14.66 23.68 -14.34
C ALA A 101 15.28 22.55 -15.20
N HIS A 102 15.12 21.31 -14.75
CA HIS A 102 15.54 20.12 -15.48
C HIS A 102 14.85 20.02 -16.86
N HIS A 103 13.52 20.05 -16.91
CA HIS A 103 12.79 19.88 -18.17
C HIS A 103 12.98 21.05 -19.13
N ALA A 104 12.99 22.29 -18.65
CA ALA A 104 13.19 23.47 -19.49
C ALA A 104 14.61 23.51 -20.06
N GLY A 105 15.62 23.13 -19.26
CA GLY A 105 17.01 23.02 -19.72
C GLY A 105 17.15 22.00 -20.84
N ASP A 106 16.55 20.82 -20.66
CA ASP A 106 16.57 19.77 -21.66
C ASP A 106 15.77 20.15 -22.91
N ALA A 107 14.55 20.69 -22.78
CA ALA A 107 13.74 21.17 -23.91
C ALA A 107 14.48 22.23 -24.74
N THR A 108 15.14 23.17 -24.06
CA THR A 108 15.90 24.25 -24.72
C THR A 108 17.05 23.69 -25.52
N LYS A 109 17.69 22.64 -25.01
CA LYS A 109 18.85 21.99 -25.62
C LYS A 109 18.46 21.08 -26.79
N THR A 110 17.49 20.20 -26.59
CA THR A 110 17.05 19.21 -27.59
C THR A 110 16.16 19.82 -28.65
N LYS A 111 15.53 20.96 -28.35
CA LYS A 111 14.45 21.57 -29.16
C LYS A 111 13.21 20.67 -29.26
N GLU A 112 13.00 19.82 -28.26
CA GLU A 112 11.87 18.90 -28.19
C GLU A 112 11.00 19.13 -26.95
N VAL A 113 9.71 18.83 -27.09
CA VAL A 113 8.78 18.82 -25.96
C VAL A 113 9.14 17.66 -25.03
N GLN A 114 9.28 17.94 -23.74
CA GLN A 114 9.63 16.94 -22.73
C GLN A 114 8.36 16.32 -22.15
N ASN A 115 8.35 14.99 -22.01
CA ASN A 115 7.27 14.29 -21.32
C ASN A 115 7.68 14.07 -19.86
N GLU A 116 7.10 14.85 -18.95
CA GLU A 116 7.43 14.81 -17.51
C GLU A 116 7.27 13.41 -16.89
N VAL A 117 6.39 12.57 -17.43
CA VAL A 117 6.12 11.22 -16.94
C VAL A 117 7.13 10.19 -17.43
N LYS A 118 7.91 10.50 -18.47
CA LYS A 118 8.86 9.55 -19.10
C LYS A 118 10.29 10.07 -19.15
N HIS A 119 10.49 11.36 -18.92
CA HIS A 119 11.77 12.02 -19.07
C HIS A 119 12.44 12.22 -17.72
N PHE A 120 13.13 11.18 -17.25
CA PHE A 120 13.80 11.22 -15.94
C PHE A 120 15.29 11.57 -16.04
N ARG A 121 15.85 11.70 -17.24
CA ARG A 121 17.30 11.92 -17.41
C ARG A 121 17.55 13.35 -17.84
N SER A 122 18.39 14.07 -17.12
CA SER A 122 18.79 15.41 -17.54
C SER A 122 19.94 15.36 -18.54
N ALA A 123 19.62 15.45 -19.84
CA ALA A 123 20.60 15.56 -20.91
C ALA A 123 21.44 16.84 -20.80
N CYS A 124 20.84 17.91 -20.27
CA CYS A 124 21.55 19.16 -20.01
C CYS A 124 22.63 18.97 -18.94
N VAL A 125 22.24 18.54 -17.73
CA VAL A 125 23.17 18.33 -16.60
C VAL A 125 24.19 17.24 -16.92
N GLN A 126 23.76 16.15 -17.54
CA GLN A 126 24.63 15.05 -17.95
C GLN A 126 25.76 15.53 -18.85
N ASP A 127 25.46 16.28 -19.90
CA ASP A 127 26.52 16.73 -20.81
C ASP A 127 27.41 17.80 -20.16
N PHE A 128 26.84 18.72 -19.39
CA PHE A 128 27.65 19.72 -18.65
C PHE A 128 28.66 19.03 -17.73
N LEU A 129 28.21 18.09 -16.89
CA LEU A 129 29.08 17.34 -16.01
C LEU A 129 30.05 16.45 -16.79
N SER A 130 29.61 15.88 -17.91
CA SER A 130 30.47 15.00 -18.71
C SER A 130 31.60 15.75 -19.39
N THR A 131 31.32 16.97 -19.88
CA THR A 131 32.31 17.87 -20.45
C THR A 131 33.30 18.34 -19.38
N ASP A 132 32.80 18.80 -18.24
CA ASP A 132 33.64 19.36 -17.17
C ASP A 132 34.56 18.28 -16.54
N LEU A 133 34.04 17.06 -16.36
CA LEU A 133 34.78 15.96 -15.72
C LEU A 133 35.55 15.07 -16.71
N GLY A 134 35.43 15.31 -18.02
CA GLY A 134 36.12 14.53 -19.05
C GLY A 134 35.71 13.05 -19.12
N LYS A 135 34.50 12.69 -18.66
CA LYS A 135 33.97 11.32 -18.67
C LYS A 135 32.44 11.32 -18.77
N GLN A 136 31.86 10.24 -19.27
CA GLN A 136 30.40 10.11 -19.35
C GLN A 136 29.77 9.99 -17.96
N ILE A 137 28.90 10.94 -17.60
CA ILE A 137 28.15 10.98 -16.33
C ILE A 137 26.70 10.60 -16.58
N SER A 138 26.16 9.63 -15.85
CA SER A 138 24.73 9.34 -15.88
C SER A 138 23.98 10.12 -14.81
N CYS A 139 22.86 10.75 -15.20
CA CYS A 139 21.98 11.49 -14.30
C CYS A 139 20.56 10.90 -14.29
N PHE A 140 19.92 10.89 -13.12
CA PHE A 140 18.50 10.57 -12.98
C PHE A 140 17.81 11.58 -12.07
N SER A 141 16.63 12.05 -12.46
CA SER A 141 15.82 13.02 -11.74
C SER A 141 14.66 12.32 -11.05
N PHE A 142 14.66 12.42 -9.74
CA PHE A 142 13.51 12.15 -8.88
C PHE A 142 12.69 13.39 -8.58
N ALA A 143 13.01 14.54 -9.21
CA ALA A 143 12.29 15.77 -8.97
C ALA A 143 10.84 15.65 -9.46
N ILE A 144 9.89 15.99 -8.59
CA ILE A 144 8.45 15.94 -8.89
C ILE A 144 7.75 17.17 -8.34
N ALA A 145 6.61 17.53 -8.93
CA ALA A 145 5.77 18.59 -8.40
C ALA A 145 5.40 18.32 -6.93
N GLY A 146 5.54 19.34 -6.08
CA GLY A 146 5.21 19.26 -4.67
C GLY A 146 6.11 18.37 -3.81
N GLN A 147 7.25 17.86 -4.32
CA GLN A 147 8.17 17.06 -3.51
C GLN A 147 8.58 17.83 -2.25
N MET A 148 8.38 17.22 -1.08
CA MET A 148 8.84 17.75 0.21
C MET A 148 10.10 17.02 0.69
N ALA A 149 10.74 17.57 1.72
CA ALA A 149 11.87 16.93 2.42
C ALA A 149 11.55 15.50 2.89
N SER A 150 10.32 15.21 3.32
CA SER A 150 9.90 13.86 3.70
C SER A 150 9.94 12.89 2.53
N ASP A 151 9.53 13.32 1.33
CA ASP A 151 9.55 12.48 0.13
C ASP A 151 10.99 12.21 -0.30
N ALA A 152 11.84 13.26 -0.28
CA ALA A 152 13.27 13.14 -0.55
C ALA A 152 13.94 12.11 0.37
N TYR A 153 13.60 12.15 1.67
CA TYR A 153 14.09 11.20 2.67
C TYR A 153 13.64 9.77 2.35
N VAL A 154 12.34 9.56 2.09
CA VAL A 154 11.79 8.24 1.78
C VAL A 154 12.43 7.68 0.51
N ILE A 155 12.48 8.44 -0.59
CA ILE A 155 13.12 8.04 -1.85
C ILE A 155 14.57 7.65 -1.62
N THR A 156 15.33 8.47 -0.91
CA THR A 156 16.75 8.20 -0.64
C THR A 156 16.93 6.91 0.15
N ARG A 157 16.10 6.71 1.19
CA ARG A 157 16.19 5.55 2.06
C ARG A 157 15.77 4.26 1.37
N THR A 158 14.75 4.30 0.50
CA THR A 158 14.17 3.10 -0.12
C THR A 158 14.76 2.77 -1.48
N MET A 159 15.09 3.77 -2.30
CA MET A 159 15.54 3.58 -3.69
C MET A 159 17.04 3.77 -3.87
N LEU A 160 17.67 4.68 -3.13
CA LEU A 160 19.07 5.09 -3.33
C LEU A 160 20.04 4.36 -2.40
N ASN A 161 19.85 3.05 -2.23
CA ASN A 161 20.64 2.21 -1.33
C ASN A 161 21.30 1.03 -2.08
N GLY A 162 22.26 0.36 -1.42
CA GLY A 162 22.94 -0.82 -1.95
C GLY A 162 23.54 -0.60 -3.35
N GLU A 163 23.23 -1.50 -4.28
CA GLU A 163 23.68 -1.45 -5.68
C GLU A 163 23.03 -0.31 -6.49
N LYS A 164 21.94 0.27 -5.98
CA LYS A 164 21.22 1.41 -6.57
C LYS A 164 21.64 2.74 -5.93
N ARG A 165 22.75 2.79 -5.20
CA ARG A 165 23.23 4.04 -4.58
C ARG A 165 24.00 4.91 -5.60
N PRO A 166 23.63 6.19 -5.77
CA PRO A 166 24.40 7.10 -6.61
C PRO A 166 25.67 7.59 -5.92
N ARG A 167 26.58 8.19 -6.70
CA ARG A 167 27.81 8.79 -6.15
C ARG A 167 27.54 10.15 -5.52
N ALA A 168 26.60 10.90 -6.08
CA ALA A 168 26.19 12.20 -5.59
C ALA A 168 24.66 12.37 -5.68
N ILE A 169 24.14 13.16 -4.75
CA ILE A 169 22.75 13.62 -4.75
C ILE A 169 22.78 15.14 -4.79
N VAL A 170 22.08 15.73 -5.74
CA VAL A 170 21.81 17.17 -5.80
C VAL A 170 20.38 17.36 -5.34
N TYR A 171 20.21 17.96 -4.16
CA TYR A 171 18.89 18.20 -3.58
C TYR A 171 18.53 19.68 -3.67
N GLY A 172 17.54 19.98 -4.51
CA GLY A 172 16.91 21.29 -4.61
C GLY A 172 15.85 21.45 -3.53
N ILE A 173 16.17 22.27 -2.53
CA ILE A 173 15.24 22.68 -1.47
C ILE A 173 14.41 23.85 -2.00
N ALA A 174 13.09 23.79 -1.84
CA ALA A 174 12.18 24.85 -2.21
C ALA A 174 11.76 25.65 -0.96
N PRO A 175 11.32 26.92 -1.13
CA PRO A 175 10.78 27.69 0.01
C PRO A 175 9.67 26.95 0.76
N ARG A 176 8.88 26.12 0.05
CA ARG A 176 7.83 25.29 0.63
C ARG A 176 8.33 24.37 1.74
N ASP A 177 9.54 23.80 1.62
CA ASP A 177 10.12 22.96 2.67
C ASP A 177 10.27 23.69 4.01
N LEU A 178 10.26 25.03 3.99
CA LEU A 178 10.45 25.89 5.17
C LEU A 178 9.16 26.55 5.66
N ILE A 179 8.15 26.71 4.79
CA ILE A 179 6.94 27.50 5.10
C ILE A 179 5.64 26.69 5.01
N ASP A 180 5.70 25.36 4.81
CA ASP A 180 4.50 24.54 4.60
C ASP A 180 3.51 24.64 5.78
N ASN A 181 4.01 24.89 7.00
CA ASN A 181 3.19 25.12 8.20
C ASN A 181 2.39 26.44 8.19
N THR A 182 2.67 27.33 7.23
CA THR A 182 1.94 28.60 7.05
C THR A 182 0.79 28.46 6.06
N LEU A 183 0.70 27.33 5.34
CA LEU A 183 -0.36 27.09 4.38
C LEU A 183 -1.60 26.49 5.09
N PRO A 184 -2.83 26.84 4.69
CA PRO A 184 -4.05 26.31 5.31
C PRO A 184 -4.18 24.79 5.20
N SER A 185 -3.61 24.19 4.16
CA SER A 185 -3.58 22.76 3.93
C SER A 185 -2.43 22.38 2.99
N ALA A 186 -2.05 21.09 3.00
CA ALA A 186 -1.08 20.54 2.05
C ALA A 186 -1.53 20.64 0.57
N ALA A 187 -2.81 20.86 0.32
CA ALA A 187 -3.40 21.04 -1.00
C ALA A 187 -3.52 22.53 -1.42
N SER A 188 -3.11 23.47 -0.57
CA SER A 188 -3.31 24.91 -0.80
C SER A 188 -2.27 25.57 -1.72
N THR A 189 -1.51 24.78 -2.47
CA THR A 189 -0.57 25.25 -3.49
C THR A 189 -0.93 24.63 -4.83
N GLU A 190 -0.66 25.36 -5.92
CA GLU A 190 -0.74 24.87 -7.30
C GLU A 190 -0.11 23.46 -7.41
N THR A 191 -0.92 22.47 -7.78
CA THR A 191 -0.49 21.09 -8.13
C THR A 191 -0.36 20.95 -9.63
#